data_AF-A0A2W0ARD3-F1
#
_entry.id   AF-A0A2W0ARD3-F1
#
_cell.length_a   1.000
_cell.length_b   1.000
_cell.length_c   1.000
_cell.angle_alpha   90.00
_cell.angle_beta   90.00
_cell.angle_gamma   90.00
#
_symmetry.space_group_name_H-M   'P 1'
#
loop_
_entity.id
_entity.type
_entity.pdbx_description
1 polymer ?
#
loop_
_entity_poly.entity_id
_entity_poly.type
_entity_poly.pdbx_seq_one_letter_code
_entity_poly.pdbx_strand_id
1 'polypeptide(L)'
;MKRISLVFGIVALMMGANSAFAQTQTCAMITGGNAGGGRGVSPTYLANQDGRANQGCTILITLNADGSITTTFPNPATSYDNGLDDNLIGVVNNTGKTITALQLSASVPIFGLEDDGVCAAPPGWTFSPLGPNPNCAIATDPHRYGPAGINFTIFNPNSGIVNFGNGGIAPNSNAFFSLEGAHLTKIVAVVVPGLAITKQVSVVGGGPALPGGQLDFLVHVTNPSNNPPNSAAASVVITDDLSSAGAGRLTFVNPTATMNGSTTGVTVVGSVLKADYSTSNGPLQPGQSIDVRFRAQIAAAVPAGTTLTNTALVTWNTPTQTASASASIDVAGTSPPNLVLTKTGPATMDPGQLGQFGLNVQNTGLSDAWNATILDRLPTGASGGMC
;
A
#
# COMPACT_ATOMS: atom_id res chain seq x y z
N MET A 1 -43.10 23.14 43.39
CA MET A 1 -41.85 23.84 42.99
C MET A 1 -41.10 22.94 42.02
N LYS A 2 -41.00 23.32 40.75
CA LYS A 2 -40.26 22.57 39.73
C LYS A 2 -38.76 22.73 39.98
N ARG A 3 -38.04 21.63 40.22
CA ARG A 3 -36.57 21.63 40.31
C ARG A 3 -36.00 21.56 38.89
N ILE A 4 -35.40 22.65 38.45
CA ILE A 4 -34.58 22.71 37.24
C ILE A 4 -33.24 22.03 37.57
N SER A 5 -32.92 20.94 36.88
CA SER A 5 -31.60 20.33 36.93
C SER A 5 -30.72 21.02 35.88
N LEU A 6 -29.76 21.81 36.33
CA LEU A 6 -28.72 22.39 35.47
C LEU A 6 -27.60 21.35 35.31
N VAL A 7 -27.48 20.77 34.11
CA VAL A 7 -26.34 19.93 33.75
C VAL A 7 -25.21 20.86 33.30
N PHE A 8 -24.17 21.01 34.12
CA PHE A 8 -22.91 21.59 33.65
C PHE A 8 -22.20 20.56 32.78
N GLY A 9 -22.31 20.72 31.46
CA GLY A 9 -21.46 20.00 30.51
C GLY A 9 -20.03 20.47 30.66
N ILE A 10 -19.18 19.64 31.27
CA ILE A 10 -17.72 19.79 31.17
C ILE A 10 -17.37 19.48 29.72
N VAL A 11 -17.14 20.52 28.91
CA VAL A 11 -16.40 20.37 27.67
C VAL A 11 -14.97 20.08 28.07
N ALA A 12 -14.63 18.78 28.14
CA ALA A 12 -13.24 18.36 28.14
C ALA A 12 -12.67 18.78 26.78
N LEU A 13 -12.00 19.92 26.76
CA LEU A 13 -11.12 20.31 25.67
C LEU A 13 -10.01 19.27 25.64
N MET A 14 -10.19 18.20 24.87
CA MET A 14 -9.12 17.29 24.52
C MET A 14 -8.16 18.08 23.64
N MET A 15 -7.26 18.82 24.27
CA MET A 15 -5.98 19.13 23.66
C MET A 15 -5.38 17.79 23.30
N GLY A 16 -5.49 17.41 22.03
CA GLY A 16 -4.71 16.31 21.49
C GLY A 16 -3.27 16.63 21.83
N ALA A 17 -2.71 15.88 22.77
CA ALA A 17 -1.28 15.85 22.96
C ALA A 17 -0.73 15.29 21.65
N ASN A 18 -0.43 16.18 20.70
CA ASN A 18 0.67 15.93 19.77
C ASN A 18 1.82 15.58 20.69
N SER A 19 2.09 14.29 20.80
CA SER A 19 3.28 13.80 21.46
C SER A 19 4.41 14.34 20.60
N ALA A 20 4.85 15.56 20.90
CA ALA A 20 6.02 16.13 20.28
C ALA A 20 7.11 15.10 20.55
N PHE A 21 7.62 14.52 19.47
CA PHE A 21 8.77 13.64 19.51
C PHE A 21 9.80 14.34 20.41
N ALA A 22 10.23 13.69 21.51
CA ALA A 22 11.32 14.23 22.32
C ALA A 22 12.46 14.55 21.36
N GLN A 23 12.91 15.81 21.35
CA GLN A 23 13.85 16.36 20.36
C GLN A 23 15.10 15.49 20.30
N THR A 24 15.11 14.54 19.36
CA THR A 24 16.15 13.55 19.21
C THR A 24 17.10 14.07 18.16
N GLN A 25 18.39 14.12 18.50
CA GLN A 25 19.44 14.46 17.53
C GLN A 25 19.38 13.47 16.38
N THR A 26 19.11 13.96 15.18
CA THR A 26 18.94 13.13 13.98
C THR A 26 20.29 12.74 13.39
N CYS A 27 21.24 13.68 13.37
CA CYS A 27 22.58 13.42 12.89
C CYS A 27 23.55 13.17 14.04
N ALA A 28 24.57 12.35 13.79
CA ALA A 28 25.71 12.26 14.69
C ALA A 28 26.32 13.64 14.95
N MET A 29 27.08 13.75 16.04
CA MET A 29 27.74 15.00 16.39
C MET A 29 29.23 14.79 16.45
N ILE A 30 29.93 15.43 15.53
CA ILE A 30 31.38 15.31 15.41
C ILE A 30 32.03 16.34 16.34
N THR A 31 32.87 15.87 17.27
CA THR A 31 33.53 16.70 18.29
C THR A 31 35.04 16.78 18.12
N GLY A 32 35.60 15.97 17.23
CA GLY A 32 37.04 15.93 16.95
C GLY A 32 37.37 14.85 15.93
N GLY A 33 38.66 14.55 15.79
CA GLY A 33 39.14 13.61 14.78
C GLY A 33 39.34 14.25 13.40
N ASN A 34 39.95 13.50 12.48
CA ASN A 34 40.31 13.95 11.14
C ASN A 34 40.10 12.80 10.12
N ALA A 35 39.74 13.14 8.88
CA ALA A 35 39.62 12.21 7.75
C ALA A 35 40.39 12.72 6.50
N GLY A 36 40.46 11.90 5.44
CA GLY A 36 40.71 12.38 4.05
C GLY A 36 41.94 13.24 3.78
N GLY A 37 43.05 13.05 4.50
CA GLY A 37 44.25 13.90 4.37
C GLY A 37 44.55 14.79 5.58
N GLY A 38 43.92 14.54 6.72
CA GLY A 38 44.27 15.14 8.00
C GLY A 38 43.49 16.42 8.32
N ARG A 39 42.41 16.69 7.60
CA ARG A 39 41.50 17.81 7.89
C ARG A 39 40.65 17.46 9.10
N GLY A 40 40.70 18.32 10.11
CA GLY A 40 39.89 18.17 11.32
C GLY A 40 38.50 18.76 11.16
N VAL A 41 37.77 18.79 12.27
CA VAL A 41 36.43 19.39 12.36
C VAL A 41 36.48 20.87 12.00
N SER A 42 35.53 21.34 11.21
CA SER A 42 35.37 22.75 10.88
C SER A 42 35.23 23.60 12.15
N PRO A 43 35.97 24.71 12.30
CA PRO A 43 35.85 25.61 13.45
C PRO A 43 34.46 26.25 13.60
N THR A 44 33.68 26.31 12.52
CA THR A 44 32.31 26.85 12.54
C THR A 44 31.26 25.80 12.83
N TYR A 45 31.62 24.51 12.84
CA TYR A 45 30.70 23.41 13.09
C TYR A 45 30.30 23.35 14.57
N LEU A 46 28.99 23.53 14.82
CA LEU A 46 28.46 23.47 16.16
C LEU A 46 28.12 22.04 16.59
N ALA A 47 28.98 21.46 17.43
CA ALA A 47 28.69 20.18 18.11
C ALA A 47 27.82 20.39 19.36
N ASN A 48 26.48 20.52 19.20
CA ASN A 48 25.46 20.76 20.25
C ASN A 48 25.94 21.60 21.44
N GLN A 49 26.59 22.74 21.14
CA GLN A 49 27.25 23.56 22.16
C GLN A 49 26.26 24.44 22.93
N ASP A 50 25.05 24.65 22.39
CA ASP A 50 24.04 25.55 22.94
C ASP A 50 22.69 24.89 23.25
N GLY A 51 22.60 23.56 23.10
CA GLY A 51 21.40 22.79 23.42
C GLY A 51 20.30 22.82 22.35
N ARG A 52 20.52 23.45 21.17
CA ARG A 52 19.56 23.39 20.07
C ARG A 52 19.53 21.99 19.44
N ALA A 53 18.35 21.57 18.98
CA ALA A 53 18.22 20.26 18.35
C ALA A 53 18.81 20.21 16.95
N ASN A 54 19.27 19.01 16.60
CA ASN A 54 19.79 18.65 15.28
C ASN A 54 20.99 19.48 14.83
N GLN A 55 21.72 20.13 15.75
CA GLN A 55 22.93 20.88 15.40
C GLN A 55 24.02 20.02 14.79
N GLY A 56 23.99 18.70 14.98
CA GLY A 56 24.86 17.80 14.24
C GLY A 56 24.65 17.87 12.72
N CYS A 57 23.42 18.18 12.28
CA CYS A 57 23.06 18.23 10.87
C CYS A 57 23.45 19.57 10.24
N THR A 58 24.30 19.53 9.21
CA THR A 58 24.45 20.68 8.30
C THR A 58 23.18 20.85 7.47
N ILE A 59 22.45 19.75 7.21
CA ILE A 59 21.17 19.75 6.51
C ILE A 59 20.19 18.79 7.17
N LEU A 60 18.94 19.23 7.32
CA LEU A 60 17.86 18.40 7.85
C LEU A 60 16.69 18.38 6.86
N ILE A 61 16.42 17.21 6.28
CA ILE A 61 15.29 16.91 5.42
C ILE A 61 14.16 16.38 6.30
N THR A 62 12.98 16.99 6.21
CA THR A 62 11.77 16.53 6.90
C THR A 62 10.71 16.14 5.87
N LEU A 63 10.25 14.89 5.95
CA LEU A 63 9.14 14.35 5.17
C LEU A 63 7.87 14.51 6.00
N ASN A 64 7.02 15.47 5.66
CA ASN A 64 5.87 15.86 6.46
C ASN A 64 4.69 14.91 6.28
N ALA A 65 3.79 14.87 7.27
CA ALA A 65 2.61 13.99 7.25
C ALA A 65 1.68 14.23 6.05
N ASP A 66 1.67 15.44 5.51
CA ASP A 66 0.90 15.83 4.32
C ASP A 66 1.58 15.46 2.99
N GLY A 67 2.76 14.83 3.05
CA GLY A 67 3.56 14.45 1.89
C GLY A 67 4.47 15.56 1.35
N SER A 68 4.43 16.76 1.93
CA SER A 68 5.40 17.82 1.58
C SER A 68 6.79 17.51 2.14
N ILE A 69 7.81 18.09 1.52
CA ILE A 69 9.20 17.95 1.96
C ILE A 69 9.76 19.32 2.30
N THR A 70 10.35 19.44 3.48
CA THR A 70 11.04 20.67 3.92
C THR A 70 12.50 20.39 4.20
N THR A 71 13.36 21.35 3.86
CA THR A 71 14.80 21.30 4.13
C THR A 71 15.18 22.49 5.00
N THR A 72 15.93 22.24 6.07
CA THR A 72 16.45 23.25 6.99
C THR A 72 17.95 23.05 7.20
N PHE A 73 18.64 24.05 7.74
CA PHE A 73 20.08 24.05 7.96
C PHE A 73 20.38 24.37 9.43
N PRO A 74 20.29 23.37 10.34
CA PRO A 74 20.39 23.61 11.78
C PRO A 74 21.78 24.02 12.26
N ASN A 75 22.84 23.55 11.59
CA ASN A 75 24.21 23.96 11.84
C ASN A 75 24.55 25.20 10.98
N PRO A 76 25.19 26.23 11.53
CA PRO A 76 25.67 27.37 10.74
C PRO A 76 26.84 27.01 9.81
N ALA A 77 27.57 25.93 10.08
CA ALA A 77 28.56 25.41 9.16
C ALA A 77 27.90 24.67 8.00
N THR A 78 28.47 24.85 6.83
CA THR A 78 28.04 24.19 5.60
C THR A 78 28.74 22.86 5.35
N SER A 79 29.62 22.44 6.26
CA SER A 79 30.30 21.14 6.30
C SER A 79 30.69 20.85 7.75
N TYR A 80 30.92 19.59 8.10
CA TYR A 80 31.51 19.25 9.39
C TYR A 80 33.04 19.24 9.36
N ASP A 81 33.65 19.11 8.19
CA ASP A 81 35.10 19.08 8.02
C ASP A 81 35.66 20.47 7.62
N ASN A 82 36.92 20.73 7.97
CA ASN A 82 37.58 22.02 7.70
C ASN A 82 38.08 22.17 6.24
N GLY A 83 37.87 21.16 5.40
CA GLY A 83 38.00 21.23 3.94
C GLY A 83 36.82 21.88 3.25
N LEU A 84 35.70 22.03 3.95
CA LEU A 84 34.46 22.60 3.40
C LEU A 84 33.92 21.73 2.27
N ASP A 85 33.89 20.41 2.48
CA ASP A 85 33.28 19.49 1.52
C ASP A 85 32.12 18.73 2.14
N ASP A 86 32.30 18.29 3.37
CA ASP A 86 31.71 17.04 3.79
C ASP A 86 30.56 17.33 4.76
N ASN A 87 29.34 16.92 4.39
CA ASN A 87 28.10 17.37 5.02
C ASN A 87 27.45 16.28 5.85
N LEU A 88 26.76 16.65 6.93
CA LEU A 88 25.94 15.72 7.68
C LEU A 88 24.46 15.97 7.44
N ILE A 89 23.80 15.02 6.80
CA ILE A 89 22.42 15.13 6.33
C ILE A 89 21.53 14.25 7.18
N GLY A 90 20.55 14.86 7.84
CA GLY A 90 19.53 14.19 8.62
C GLY A 90 18.23 14.06 7.84
N VAL A 91 17.51 12.98 8.07
CA VAL A 91 16.19 12.71 7.49
C VAL A 91 15.21 12.38 8.60
N VAL A 92 14.13 13.15 8.71
CA VAL A 92 13.02 12.90 9.62
C VAL A 92 11.81 12.45 8.82
N ASN A 93 11.25 11.30 9.17
CA ASN A 93 10.05 10.76 8.54
C ASN A 93 8.83 10.97 9.45
N ASN A 94 8.05 12.02 9.19
CA ASN A 94 6.76 12.26 9.84
C ASN A 94 5.59 11.71 9.01
N THR A 95 5.86 10.95 7.94
CA THR A 95 4.81 10.34 7.11
C THR A 95 4.23 9.10 7.80
N GLY A 96 3.04 8.69 7.38
CA GLY A 96 2.43 7.42 7.83
C GLY A 96 3.03 6.16 7.18
N LYS A 97 4.14 6.28 6.41
CA LYS A 97 4.75 5.17 5.67
C LYS A 97 6.23 5.06 5.99
N THR A 98 6.75 3.84 5.90
CA THR A 98 8.19 3.60 5.95
C THR A 98 8.86 4.13 4.68
N ILE A 99 9.96 4.85 4.84
CA ILE A 99 10.75 5.43 3.74
C ILE A 99 11.98 4.57 3.52
N THR A 100 12.05 3.90 2.38
CA THR A 100 13.12 2.95 2.05
C THR A 100 14.23 3.55 1.21
N ALA A 101 13.97 4.69 0.55
CA ALA A 101 14.96 5.41 -0.23
C ALA A 101 14.60 6.89 -0.38
N LEU A 102 15.64 7.71 -0.57
CA LEU A 102 15.52 9.09 -1.03
C LEU A 102 16.36 9.26 -2.28
N GLN A 103 15.73 9.71 -3.36
CA GLN A 103 16.48 10.19 -4.51
C GLN A 103 16.85 11.66 -4.29
N LEU A 104 18.13 11.97 -4.47
CA LEU A 104 18.68 13.31 -4.31
C LEU A 104 19.32 13.78 -5.62
N SER A 105 19.23 15.09 -5.87
CA SER A 105 19.89 15.75 -6.99
C SER A 105 20.29 17.17 -6.62
N ALA A 106 21.43 17.64 -7.13
CA ALA A 106 21.93 18.99 -6.92
C ALA A 106 22.68 19.53 -8.15
N SER A 107 22.99 20.84 -8.13
CA SER A 107 23.85 21.48 -9.15
C SER A 107 25.34 21.28 -8.91
N VAL A 108 25.72 20.63 -7.81
CA VAL A 108 27.10 20.33 -7.40
C VAL A 108 27.28 18.81 -7.23
N PRO A 109 28.51 18.28 -7.26
CA PRO A 109 28.75 16.83 -7.29
C PRO A 109 28.62 16.17 -5.89
N ILE A 110 27.41 16.10 -5.35
CA ILE A 110 27.13 15.58 -3.99
C ILE A 110 27.41 14.07 -3.80
N PHE A 111 27.55 13.33 -4.91
CA PHE A 111 27.92 11.93 -4.94
C PHE A 111 29.34 11.74 -5.51
N GLY A 112 30.18 12.78 -5.48
CA GLY A 112 31.59 12.75 -5.90
C GLY A 112 32.53 12.01 -4.95
N LEU A 113 32.02 11.01 -4.22
CA LEU A 113 32.58 10.43 -2.99
C LEU A 113 34.05 9.98 -3.10
N GLU A 114 34.88 10.41 -2.14
CA GLU A 114 36.34 10.26 -2.11
C GLU A 114 36.86 9.51 -0.87
N ASP A 115 35.99 8.71 -0.26
CA ASP A 115 36.28 7.84 0.88
C ASP A 115 36.60 8.54 2.22
N ASP A 116 36.24 9.82 2.39
CA ASP A 116 36.51 10.58 3.62
C ASP A 116 35.27 11.06 4.41
N GLY A 117 34.09 10.56 4.05
CA GLY A 117 32.83 10.81 4.73
C GLY A 117 32.75 10.41 6.22
N VAL A 118 31.54 10.39 6.78
CA VAL A 118 31.30 10.24 8.22
C VAL A 118 31.87 8.94 8.81
N CYS A 119 32.04 7.90 8.01
CA CYS A 119 32.61 6.61 8.40
C CYS A 119 34.03 6.38 7.87
N ALA A 120 34.77 7.46 7.59
CA ALA A 120 36.18 7.42 7.20
C ALA A 120 37.05 6.58 8.15
N ALA A 121 38.05 5.91 7.57
CA ALA A 121 39.02 5.08 8.30
C ALA A 121 40.00 5.92 9.17
N PRO A 122 40.74 5.28 10.10
CA PRO A 122 41.56 5.96 11.09
C PRO A 122 42.53 7.02 10.52
N PRO A 123 42.70 8.18 11.20
CA PRO A 123 42.30 8.43 12.58
C PRO A 123 40.78 8.62 12.79
N GLY A 124 40.01 8.85 11.73
CA GLY A 124 38.54 8.89 11.75
C GLY A 124 37.97 10.03 12.60
N TRP A 125 36.64 10.12 12.64
CA TRP A 125 35.90 11.13 13.40
C TRP A 125 35.62 10.69 14.84
N THR A 126 35.63 11.65 15.77
CA THR A 126 35.19 11.45 17.16
C THR A 126 33.76 11.92 17.32
N PHE A 127 32.89 11.08 17.88
CA PHE A 127 31.46 11.36 18.03
C PHE A 127 31.05 11.60 19.48
N SER A 128 30.20 12.60 19.69
CA SER A 128 29.55 12.86 20.98
C SER A 128 28.49 11.79 21.28
N PRO A 129 28.40 11.31 22.54
CA PRO A 129 27.35 10.38 22.96
C PRO A 129 25.95 11.02 23.00
N LEU A 130 25.84 12.35 22.86
CA LEU A 130 24.57 13.06 22.81
C LEU A 130 23.84 12.87 21.46
N GLY A 131 24.51 12.31 20.45
CA GLY A 131 23.97 12.07 19.11
C GLY A 131 23.90 10.57 18.81
N PRO A 132 23.24 10.18 17.71
CA PRO A 132 23.20 8.79 17.28
C PRO A 132 24.61 8.33 16.93
N ASN A 133 24.97 7.14 17.39
CA ASN A 133 26.22 6.49 17.01
C ASN A 133 26.11 6.02 15.55
N PRO A 134 26.98 6.45 14.63
CA PRO A 134 26.94 6.02 13.23
C PRO A 134 27.22 4.52 13.05
N ASN A 135 27.80 3.86 14.06
CA ASN A 135 28.15 2.45 14.04
C ASN A 135 28.95 2.04 12.79
N CYS A 136 29.96 2.85 12.46
CA CYS A 136 30.76 2.71 11.24
C CYS A 136 31.49 1.37 11.12
N ALA A 137 31.65 0.62 12.22
CA ALA A 137 32.27 -0.71 12.22
C ALA A 137 31.50 -1.74 11.38
N ILE A 138 30.20 -1.54 11.18
CA ILE A 138 29.33 -2.42 10.36
C ILE A 138 28.70 -1.65 9.19
N ALA A 139 29.27 -0.49 8.82
CA ALA A 139 28.82 0.27 7.66
C ALA A 139 28.91 -0.60 6.40
N THR A 140 27.86 -0.56 5.60
CA THR A 140 27.71 -1.35 4.37
C THR A 140 28.00 -0.55 3.12
N ASP A 141 28.18 0.77 3.26
CA ASP A 141 28.58 1.64 2.18
C ASP A 141 30.09 1.51 1.92
N PRO A 142 30.51 1.11 0.70
CA PRO A 142 31.93 1.03 0.37
C PRO A 142 32.63 2.39 0.32
N HIS A 143 31.89 3.49 0.16
CA HIS A 143 32.45 4.84 0.03
C HIS A 143 32.63 5.55 1.37
N ARG A 144 32.18 4.97 2.50
CA ARG A 144 32.35 5.51 3.87
C ARG A 144 31.55 6.78 4.20
N TYR A 145 30.53 7.14 3.41
CA TYR A 145 29.61 8.24 3.70
C TYR A 145 28.33 7.76 4.41
N GLY A 146 28.08 6.46 4.37
CA GLY A 146 26.92 5.83 4.99
C GLY A 146 27.23 5.22 6.35
N PRO A 147 26.52 5.62 7.43
CA PRO A 147 26.39 4.82 8.65
C PRO A 147 25.85 3.41 8.39
N ALA A 148 25.82 2.57 9.43
CA ALA A 148 25.25 1.22 9.35
C ALA A 148 23.85 1.20 8.72
N GLY A 149 23.66 0.41 7.66
CA GLY A 149 22.39 0.31 6.95
C GLY A 149 22.15 1.40 5.90
N ILE A 150 23.08 2.32 5.68
CA ILE A 150 23.04 3.25 4.54
C ILE A 150 23.90 2.70 3.41
N ASN A 151 23.41 2.85 2.17
CA ASN A 151 24.16 2.57 0.96
C ASN A 151 23.69 3.51 -0.17
N PHE A 152 24.56 3.80 -1.13
CA PHE A 152 24.28 4.74 -2.21
C PHE A 152 24.19 4.03 -3.56
N THR A 153 23.21 4.42 -4.37
CA THR A 153 23.18 4.08 -5.79
C THR A 153 23.39 5.36 -6.60
N ILE A 154 24.61 5.54 -7.08
CA ILE A 154 25.06 6.76 -7.75
C ILE A 154 24.72 6.69 -9.24
N PHE A 155 24.02 7.69 -9.76
CA PHE A 155 23.75 7.80 -11.20
C PHE A 155 24.87 8.54 -11.92
N ASN A 156 25.31 9.63 -11.31
CA ASN A 156 26.39 10.52 -11.74
C ASN A 156 26.80 11.36 -10.51
N PRO A 157 27.87 12.17 -10.58
CA PRO A 157 28.32 12.93 -9.41
C PRO A 157 27.25 13.84 -8.79
N ASN A 158 26.26 14.32 -9.55
CA ASN A 158 25.26 15.28 -9.11
C ASN A 158 23.93 14.64 -8.67
N SER A 159 23.70 13.35 -8.94
CA SER A 159 22.45 12.67 -8.57
C SER A 159 22.60 11.19 -8.28
N GLY A 160 21.75 10.71 -7.38
CA GLY A 160 21.81 9.36 -6.86
C GLY A 160 20.66 9.06 -5.90
N ILE A 161 20.63 7.83 -5.41
CA ILE A 161 19.69 7.37 -4.40
C ILE A 161 20.44 7.03 -3.12
N VAL A 162 19.95 7.53 -2.00
CA VAL A 162 20.30 7.07 -0.67
C VAL A 162 19.32 5.97 -0.29
N ASN A 163 19.84 4.76 -0.09
CA ASN A 163 19.05 3.60 0.29
C ASN A 163 19.11 3.42 1.81
N PHE A 164 17.94 3.32 2.44
CA PHE A 164 17.80 3.01 3.86
C PHE A 164 17.55 1.51 4.01
N GLY A 165 18.61 0.77 4.33
CA GLY A 165 18.58 -0.65 4.66
C GLY A 165 17.88 -0.94 5.99
N ASN A 166 17.93 -2.20 6.43
CA ASN A 166 17.35 -2.65 7.71
C ASN A 166 15.86 -2.31 7.92
N GLY A 167 15.09 -2.26 6.82
CA GLY A 167 13.66 -1.96 6.87
C GLY A 167 13.30 -0.49 6.69
N GLY A 168 14.25 0.40 6.40
CA GLY A 168 13.99 1.81 6.09
C GLY A 168 13.73 2.69 7.31
N ILE A 169 13.39 3.96 7.07
CA ILE A 169 13.01 4.91 8.11
C ILE A 169 11.52 4.71 8.43
N ALA A 170 11.19 4.09 9.55
CA ALA A 170 9.81 3.87 9.98
C ALA A 170 9.03 5.19 10.19
N PRO A 171 7.68 5.17 10.21
CA PRO A 171 6.87 6.32 10.58
C PRO A 171 7.31 6.92 11.93
N ASN A 172 7.44 8.24 12.00
CA ASN A 172 7.97 8.97 13.15
C ASN A 172 9.35 8.48 13.58
N SER A 173 10.25 8.25 12.63
CA SER A 173 11.65 7.86 12.89
C SER A 173 12.59 8.73 12.07
N ASN A 174 13.90 8.55 12.26
CA ASN A 174 14.91 9.33 11.58
C ASN A 174 16.15 8.49 11.20
N ALA A 175 16.93 9.01 10.27
CA ALA A 175 18.23 8.47 9.87
C ALA A 175 19.15 9.61 9.45
N PHE A 176 20.43 9.33 9.28
CA PHE A 176 21.39 10.30 8.75
C PHE A 176 22.47 9.62 7.91
N PHE A 177 23.16 10.42 7.11
CA PHE A 177 24.29 10.05 6.26
C PHE A 177 25.14 11.29 5.97
N SER A 178 26.31 11.12 5.36
CA SER A 178 27.07 12.23 4.79
C SER A 178 27.03 12.24 3.26
N LEU A 179 27.35 13.39 2.66
CA LEU A 179 27.54 13.61 1.23
C LEU A 179 28.51 14.77 1.01
N GLU A 180 28.97 14.89 -0.24
CA GLU A 180 29.89 15.92 -0.67
C GLU A 180 29.30 17.31 -0.93
N GLY A 181 30.19 18.30 -0.95
CA GLY A 181 30.01 19.71 -1.33
C GLY A 181 29.45 20.67 -0.25
N ALA A 182 30.21 21.71 0.13
CA ALA A 182 29.78 22.77 1.07
C ALA A 182 28.61 23.68 0.65
N HIS A 183 27.93 23.45 -0.49
CA HIS A 183 26.96 24.41 -1.04
C HIS A 183 25.69 23.75 -1.59
N LEU A 184 24.99 23.02 -0.72
CA LEU A 184 23.69 22.43 -1.05
C LEU A 184 22.58 23.50 -1.04
N THR A 185 22.52 24.27 -2.12
CA THR A 185 21.53 25.35 -2.29
C THR A 185 20.14 24.83 -2.69
N LYS A 186 20.05 23.61 -3.23
CA LYS A 186 18.79 22.95 -3.55
C LYS A 186 18.95 21.44 -3.56
N ILE A 187 18.37 20.79 -2.56
CA ILE A 187 18.14 19.35 -2.57
C ILE A 187 16.69 19.13 -3.00
N VAL A 188 16.50 18.46 -4.13
CA VAL A 188 15.20 17.89 -4.46
C VAL A 188 15.21 16.46 -3.95
N ALA A 189 14.62 16.24 -2.78
CA ALA A 189 14.35 14.90 -2.32
C ALA A 189 13.07 14.41 -3.02
N VAL A 190 13.20 13.31 -3.75
CA VAL A 190 12.04 12.58 -4.26
C VAL A 190 12.00 11.25 -3.51
N VAL A 191 10.94 11.04 -2.73
CA VAL A 191 10.67 9.72 -2.15
C VAL A 191 10.32 8.81 -3.31
N VAL A 192 11.07 7.71 -3.47
CA VAL A 192 10.73 6.71 -4.49
C VAL A 192 9.45 6.02 -4.02
N PRO A 193 8.32 6.18 -4.71
CA PRO A 193 7.10 5.49 -4.32
C PRO A 193 7.33 3.98 -4.51
N GLY A 194 6.97 3.19 -3.50
CA GLY A 194 6.88 1.73 -3.64
C GLY A 194 5.88 1.32 -4.72
N LEU A 195 5.75 0.02 -5.00
CA LEU A 195 4.77 -0.45 -5.97
C LEU A 195 3.34 -0.12 -5.52
N ALA A 196 2.52 0.36 -6.45
CA ALA A 196 1.09 0.55 -6.27
C ALA A 196 0.36 -0.70 -6.73
N ILE A 197 -0.65 -1.14 -5.97
CA ILE A 197 -1.47 -2.32 -6.29
C ILE A 197 -2.95 -1.96 -6.19
N THR A 198 -3.73 -2.40 -7.17
CA THR A 198 -5.20 -2.38 -7.12
C THR A 198 -5.74 -3.76 -7.45
N LYS A 199 -6.96 -4.04 -6.98
CA LYS A 199 -7.65 -5.30 -7.25
C LYS A 199 -9.10 -5.01 -7.58
N GLN A 200 -9.60 -5.69 -8.60
CA GLN A 200 -10.98 -5.59 -9.06
C GLN A 200 -11.60 -6.97 -9.14
N VAL A 201 -12.92 -7.01 -8.99
CA VAL A 201 -13.74 -8.21 -9.13
C VAL A 201 -14.96 -7.88 -9.99
N SER A 202 -15.33 -8.80 -10.87
CA SER A 202 -16.56 -8.73 -11.67
C SER A 202 -17.22 -10.10 -11.77
N VAL A 203 -18.54 -10.12 -11.96
CA VAL A 203 -19.29 -11.36 -12.18
C VAL A 203 -19.17 -11.77 -13.64
N VAL A 204 -18.83 -13.03 -13.89
CA VAL A 204 -18.76 -13.59 -15.25
C VAL A 204 -20.15 -13.58 -15.87
N GLY A 205 -20.31 -12.91 -17.01
CA GLY A 205 -21.61 -12.71 -17.66
C GLY A 205 -22.45 -11.57 -17.08
N GLY A 206 -21.96 -10.88 -16.05
CA GLY A 206 -22.65 -9.77 -15.38
C GLY A 206 -23.71 -10.22 -14.37
N GLY A 207 -24.50 -9.26 -13.89
CA GLY A 207 -25.54 -9.52 -12.89
C GLY A 207 -25.01 -9.72 -11.46
N PRO A 208 -25.86 -10.23 -10.55
CA PRO A 208 -25.47 -10.47 -9.17
C PRO A 208 -24.54 -11.67 -9.02
N ALA A 209 -23.63 -11.63 -8.04
CA ALA A 209 -22.85 -12.79 -7.66
C ALA A 209 -23.75 -13.81 -6.95
N LEU A 210 -23.96 -14.98 -7.55
CA LEU A 210 -24.80 -16.04 -6.98
C LEU A 210 -23.95 -17.23 -6.49
N PRO A 211 -24.44 -18.03 -5.53
CA PRO A 211 -23.80 -19.29 -5.17
C PRO A 211 -23.62 -20.19 -6.42
N GLY A 212 -22.44 -20.77 -6.61
CA GLY A 212 -22.09 -21.53 -7.80
C GLY A 212 -21.64 -20.68 -9.01
N GLY A 213 -21.85 -19.36 -8.97
CA GLY A 213 -21.44 -18.41 -10.00
C GLY A 213 -19.92 -18.24 -10.08
N GLN A 214 -19.45 -17.57 -11.14
CA GLN A 214 -18.02 -17.32 -11.36
C GLN A 214 -17.71 -15.82 -11.31
N LEU A 215 -16.50 -15.51 -10.85
CA LEU A 215 -15.95 -14.17 -10.70
C LEU A 215 -14.64 -14.06 -11.48
N ASP A 216 -14.49 -12.99 -12.25
CA ASP A 216 -13.21 -12.58 -12.83
C ASP A 216 -12.53 -11.59 -11.89
N PHE A 217 -11.25 -11.82 -11.62
CA PHE A 217 -10.39 -10.92 -10.84
C PHE A 217 -9.30 -10.33 -11.73
N LEU A 218 -9.00 -9.05 -11.49
CA LEU A 218 -7.85 -8.35 -12.04
C LEU A 218 -7.05 -7.75 -10.89
N VAL A 219 -5.79 -8.16 -10.76
CA VAL A 219 -4.80 -7.51 -9.90
C VAL A 219 -3.88 -6.70 -10.81
N HIS A 220 -3.80 -5.40 -10.56
CA HIS A 220 -2.97 -4.49 -11.33
C HIS A 220 -1.89 -3.89 -10.42
N VAL A 221 -0.63 -4.13 -10.76
CA VAL A 221 0.54 -3.58 -10.06
C VAL A 221 1.24 -2.59 -10.96
N THR A 222 1.57 -1.41 -10.46
CA THR A 222 2.33 -0.39 -11.20
C THR A 222 3.54 0.05 -10.39
N ASN A 223 4.64 0.31 -11.07
CA ASN A 223 5.74 1.09 -10.51
C ASN A 223 5.52 2.58 -10.86
N PRO A 224 5.00 3.39 -9.92
CA PRO A 224 4.62 4.78 -10.22
C PRO A 224 5.82 5.73 -10.29
N SER A 225 7.03 5.22 -10.08
CA SER A 225 8.26 6.01 -10.22
C SER A 225 8.39 6.56 -11.63
N ASN A 226 8.85 7.81 -11.76
CA ASN A 226 9.04 8.49 -13.03
C ASN A 226 10.52 8.76 -13.36
N ASN A 227 11.47 8.18 -12.60
CA ASN A 227 12.89 8.45 -12.76
C ASN A 227 13.74 7.16 -12.86
N PRO A 228 14.41 6.89 -14.00
CA PRO A 228 15.35 5.77 -14.16
C PRO A 228 16.78 6.15 -13.69
N PRO A 229 17.71 5.17 -13.46
CA PRO A 229 17.57 3.69 -13.51
C PRO A 229 17.27 2.89 -12.22
N ASN A 230 17.38 3.41 -10.99
CA ASN A 230 17.29 2.59 -9.74
C ASN A 230 15.97 2.69 -8.97
N SER A 231 14.93 3.23 -9.61
CA SER A 231 13.56 3.06 -9.12
C SER A 231 12.92 1.78 -9.67
N ALA A 232 13.68 0.93 -10.38
CA ALA A 232 13.19 -0.36 -10.87
C ALA A 232 13.01 -1.33 -9.69
N ALA A 233 11.84 -1.97 -9.60
CA ALA A 233 11.56 -2.94 -8.55
C ALA A 233 12.07 -4.32 -8.97
N ALA A 234 13.06 -4.85 -8.26
CA ALA A 234 13.58 -6.20 -8.46
C ALA A 234 12.73 -7.24 -7.70
N SER A 235 12.89 -8.51 -8.03
CA SER A 235 12.27 -9.64 -7.31
C SER A 235 10.75 -9.49 -7.10
N VAL A 236 10.03 -8.97 -8.11
CA VAL A 236 8.59 -8.72 -8.02
C VAL A 236 7.82 -10.03 -8.09
N VAL A 237 7.10 -10.35 -7.01
CA VAL A 237 6.23 -11.53 -6.90
C VAL A 237 4.87 -11.10 -6.36
N ILE A 238 3.81 -11.51 -7.05
CA ILE A 238 2.42 -11.28 -6.66
C ILE A 238 1.82 -12.61 -6.16
N THR A 239 1.19 -12.59 -5.00
CA THR A 239 0.47 -13.74 -4.44
C THR A 239 -0.99 -13.40 -4.16
N ASP A 240 -1.85 -14.39 -4.35
CA ASP A 240 -3.30 -14.27 -4.14
C ASP A 240 -3.81 -15.58 -3.55
N ASP A 241 -4.27 -15.54 -2.30
CA ASP A 241 -4.87 -16.71 -1.65
C ASP A 241 -6.38 -16.52 -1.55
N LEU A 242 -7.13 -17.34 -2.28
CA LEU A 242 -8.59 -17.34 -2.27
C LEU A 242 -9.18 -17.66 -0.89
N SER A 243 -8.39 -18.25 0.02
CA SER A 243 -8.80 -18.47 1.41
C SER A 243 -9.04 -17.16 2.17
N SER A 244 -8.49 -16.03 1.70
CA SER A 244 -8.74 -14.70 2.27
C SER A 244 -10.21 -14.28 2.19
N ALA A 245 -10.97 -14.81 1.22
CA ALA A 245 -12.42 -14.63 1.13
C ALA A 245 -13.22 -15.56 2.05
N GLY A 246 -12.54 -16.41 2.82
CA GLY A 246 -13.07 -17.50 3.63
C GLY A 246 -12.72 -18.85 3.01
N ALA A 247 -12.17 -19.76 3.83
CA ALA A 247 -11.72 -21.08 3.39
C ALA A 247 -12.82 -21.84 2.64
N GLY A 248 -12.47 -22.35 1.45
CA GLY A 248 -13.37 -23.14 0.60
C GLY A 248 -14.50 -22.37 -0.08
N ARG A 249 -14.58 -21.03 0.07
CA ARG A 249 -15.65 -20.23 -0.55
C ARG A 249 -15.39 -19.91 -2.02
N LEU A 250 -14.13 -19.84 -2.41
CA LEU A 250 -13.68 -19.60 -3.77
C LEU A 250 -12.71 -20.71 -4.20
N THR A 251 -12.78 -21.11 -5.46
CA THR A 251 -11.85 -22.07 -6.09
C THR A 251 -11.43 -21.57 -7.46
N PHE A 252 -10.17 -21.72 -7.84
CA PHE A 252 -9.73 -21.36 -9.19
C PHE A 252 -10.37 -22.25 -10.25
N VAL A 253 -10.78 -21.65 -11.36
CA VAL A 253 -11.38 -22.35 -12.50
C VAL A 253 -10.82 -21.81 -13.81
N ASN A 254 -11.13 -22.47 -14.94
CA ASN A 254 -10.71 -22.02 -16.26
C ASN A 254 -11.36 -20.68 -16.66
N PRO A 255 -10.66 -19.80 -17.39
CA PRO A 255 -9.30 -19.99 -17.93
C PRO A 255 -8.22 -19.93 -16.82
N THR A 256 -7.10 -20.62 -17.06
CA THR A 256 -5.96 -20.57 -16.14
C THR A 256 -5.51 -19.14 -15.90
N ALA A 257 -5.02 -18.87 -14.69
CA ALA A 257 -4.49 -17.56 -14.35
C ALA A 257 -3.36 -17.14 -15.30
N THR A 258 -3.30 -15.84 -15.60
CA THR A 258 -2.28 -15.26 -16.48
C THR A 258 -1.66 -14.01 -15.85
N MET A 259 -0.41 -13.73 -16.20
CA MET A 259 0.32 -12.50 -15.94
C MET A 259 0.65 -11.86 -17.30
N ASN A 260 0.19 -10.63 -17.53
CA ASN A 260 0.31 -9.93 -18.81
C ASN A 260 -0.18 -10.78 -20.01
N GLY A 261 -1.22 -11.59 -19.80
CA GLY A 261 -1.79 -12.49 -20.80
C GLY A 261 -1.02 -13.82 -21.01
N SER A 262 0.09 -14.05 -20.31
CA SER A 262 0.87 -15.29 -20.37
C SER A 262 0.71 -16.14 -19.11
N THR A 263 0.77 -17.46 -19.22
CA THR A 263 0.84 -18.38 -18.07
C THR A 263 2.27 -18.56 -17.54
N THR A 264 3.27 -18.02 -18.22
CA THR A 264 4.68 -18.12 -17.81
C THR A 264 4.91 -17.40 -16.48
N GLY A 265 5.57 -18.06 -15.54
CA GLY A 265 5.81 -17.52 -14.19
C GLY A 265 4.57 -17.52 -13.28
N VAL A 266 3.44 -18.07 -13.72
CA VAL A 266 2.22 -18.21 -12.90
C VAL A 266 2.05 -19.66 -12.47
N THR A 267 1.86 -19.86 -11.16
CA THR A 267 1.58 -21.16 -10.56
C THR A 267 0.37 -21.07 -9.66
N VAL A 268 -0.51 -22.07 -9.70
CA VAL A 268 -1.65 -22.21 -8.79
C VAL A 268 -1.50 -23.52 -8.04
N VAL A 269 -1.48 -23.46 -6.71
CA VAL A 269 -1.40 -24.62 -5.82
C VAL A 269 -2.51 -24.50 -4.77
N GLY A 270 -3.52 -25.35 -4.87
CA GLY A 270 -4.71 -25.26 -4.02
C GLY A 270 -5.43 -23.92 -4.21
N SER A 271 -5.53 -23.14 -3.12
CA SER A 271 -6.16 -21.81 -3.12
C SER A 271 -5.17 -20.66 -3.39
N VAL A 272 -3.88 -20.96 -3.57
CA VAL A 272 -2.83 -19.94 -3.69
C VAL A 272 -2.37 -19.83 -5.14
N LEU A 273 -2.48 -18.62 -5.69
CA LEU A 273 -1.82 -18.21 -6.92
C LEU A 273 -0.52 -17.47 -6.56
N LYS A 274 0.56 -17.81 -7.27
CA LYS A 274 1.83 -17.08 -7.26
C LYS A 274 2.16 -16.68 -8.70
N ALA A 275 2.45 -15.40 -8.92
CA ALA A 275 2.89 -14.83 -10.17
C ALA A 275 4.28 -14.19 -9.98
N ASP A 276 5.32 -14.87 -10.46
CA ASP A 276 6.74 -14.51 -10.30
C ASP A 276 7.25 -13.73 -11.52
N TYR A 277 7.07 -12.40 -11.48
CA TYR A 277 7.35 -11.54 -12.63
C TYR A 277 8.84 -11.45 -12.93
N SER A 278 9.65 -11.17 -11.91
CA SER A 278 11.05 -10.80 -12.11
C SER A 278 11.93 -11.96 -12.55
N THR A 279 11.56 -13.20 -12.27
CA THR A 279 12.30 -14.37 -12.76
C THR A 279 12.31 -14.44 -14.29
N SER A 280 11.22 -14.05 -14.94
CA SER A 280 11.09 -14.11 -16.41
C SER A 280 11.39 -12.78 -17.11
N ASN A 281 11.16 -11.65 -16.44
CA ASN A 281 11.17 -10.33 -17.08
C ASN A 281 12.23 -9.37 -16.52
N GLY A 282 12.94 -9.75 -15.46
CA GLY A 282 13.82 -8.84 -14.73
C GLY A 282 13.05 -7.82 -13.87
N PRO A 283 13.70 -6.72 -13.44
CA PRO A 283 13.06 -5.74 -12.57
C PRO A 283 11.95 -4.94 -13.29
N LEU A 284 10.85 -4.66 -12.59
CA LEU A 284 9.74 -3.83 -13.06
C LEU A 284 10.19 -2.37 -13.11
N GLN A 285 10.43 -1.87 -14.33
CA GLN A 285 10.96 -0.52 -14.56
C GLN A 285 9.98 0.59 -14.15
N PRO A 286 10.48 1.81 -13.89
CA PRO A 286 9.64 2.98 -13.65
C PRO A 286 8.58 3.16 -14.75
N GLY A 287 7.33 3.40 -14.36
CA GLY A 287 6.19 3.56 -15.26
C GLY A 287 5.65 2.26 -15.88
N GLN A 288 6.25 1.10 -15.59
CA GLN A 288 5.73 -0.19 -16.05
C GLN A 288 4.69 -0.77 -15.09
N SER A 289 3.85 -1.66 -15.63
CA SER A 289 2.76 -2.31 -14.91
C SER A 289 2.68 -3.81 -15.19
N ILE A 290 1.98 -4.53 -14.32
CA ILE A 290 1.70 -5.96 -14.39
C ILE A 290 0.21 -6.17 -14.17
N ASP A 291 -0.44 -6.91 -15.07
CA ASP A 291 -1.82 -7.37 -14.93
C ASP A 291 -1.82 -8.88 -14.63
N VAL A 292 -2.34 -9.27 -13.47
CA VAL A 292 -2.63 -10.68 -13.15
C VAL A 292 -4.14 -10.89 -13.23
N ARG A 293 -4.59 -11.82 -14.08
CA ARG A 293 -6.00 -12.14 -14.31
C ARG A 293 -6.26 -13.60 -13.98
N PHE A 294 -7.32 -13.86 -13.24
CA PHE A 294 -7.75 -15.22 -12.92
C PHE A 294 -9.26 -15.29 -12.70
N ARG A 295 -9.82 -16.49 -12.84
CA ARG A 295 -11.23 -16.77 -12.56
C ARG A 295 -11.37 -17.65 -11.33
N ALA A 296 -12.37 -17.34 -10.51
CA ALA A 296 -12.76 -18.16 -9.38
C ALA A 296 -14.25 -18.50 -9.41
N GLN A 297 -14.61 -19.68 -8.91
CA GLN A 297 -16.00 -20.10 -8.70
C GLN A 297 -16.39 -19.93 -7.23
N ILE A 298 -17.55 -19.33 -7.00
CA ILE A 298 -18.22 -19.26 -5.70
C ILE A 298 -18.77 -20.64 -5.36
N ALA A 299 -18.42 -21.18 -4.20
CA ALA A 299 -18.97 -22.46 -3.78
C ALA A 299 -20.50 -22.40 -3.63
N ALA A 300 -21.20 -23.43 -4.08
CA ALA A 300 -22.68 -23.47 -4.07
C ALA A 300 -23.30 -23.38 -2.66
N ALA A 301 -22.53 -23.73 -1.63
CA ALA A 301 -22.96 -23.68 -0.23
C ALA A 301 -22.75 -22.31 0.43
N VAL A 302 -22.17 -21.32 -0.27
CA VAL A 302 -21.98 -19.98 0.30
C VAL A 302 -23.35 -19.32 0.49
N PRO A 303 -23.73 -18.93 1.71
CA PRO A 303 -25.04 -18.31 1.95
C PRO A 303 -25.17 -16.95 1.27
N ALA A 304 -26.39 -16.62 0.86
CA ALA A 304 -26.78 -15.27 0.48
C ALA A 304 -26.46 -14.25 1.59
N GLY A 305 -26.07 -13.04 1.21
CA GLY A 305 -25.64 -11.97 2.11
C GLY A 305 -24.19 -12.09 2.58
N THR A 306 -23.46 -13.13 2.15
CA THR A 306 -22.03 -13.27 2.47
C THR A 306 -21.19 -12.30 1.65
N THR A 307 -20.42 -11.44 2.30
CA THR A 307 -19.35 -10.67 1.66
C THR A 307 -18.11 -11.54 1.45
N LEU A 308 -17.66 -11.65 0.20
CA LEU A 308 -16.41 -12.32 -0.18
C LEU A 308 -15.34 -11.26 -0.42
N THR A 309 -14.32 -11.20 0.44
CA THR A 309 -13.19 -10.25 0.33
C THR A 309 -11.92 -10.99 -0.05
N ASN A 310 -11.46 -10.85 -1.28
CA ASN A 310 -10.23 -11.49 -1.73
C ASN A 310 -9.06 -10.49 -1.74
N THR A 311 -7.90 -10.87 -1.20
CA THR A 311 -6.74 -9.96 -1.02
C THR A 311 -5.51 -10.46 -1.77
N ALA A 312 -4.93 -9.59 -2.59
CA ALA A 312 -3.65 -9.83 -3.27
C ALA A 312 -2.52 -9.10 -2.54
N LEU A 313 -1.33 -9.69 -2.57
CA LEU A 313 -0.10 -9.14 -2.01
C LEU A 313 0.95 -9.07 -3.13
N VAL A 314 1.63 -7.94 -3.27
CA VAL A 314 2.86 -7.84 -4.06
C VAL A 314 4.05 -7.67 -3.12
N THR A 315 5.13 -8.38 -3.43
CA THR A 315 6.43 -8.28 -2.75
C THR A 315 7.51 -7.90 -3.76
N TRP A 316 8.48 -7.08 -3.36
CA TRP A 316 9.61 -6.67 -4.22
C TRP A 316 10.85 -6.29 -3.42
N ASN A 317 11.99 -6.20 -4.11
CA ASN A 317 13.31 -5.79 -3.61
C ASN A 317 13.89 -6.64 -2.46
N THR A 318 15.12 -6.29 -2.07
CA THR A 318 15.81 -6.82 -0.90
C THR A 318 16.45 -5.64 -0.16
N PRO A 319 16.08 -5.36 1.11
CA PRO A 319 15.08 -6.07 1.92
C PRO A 319 13.67 -6.05 1.31
N THR A 320 12.89 -7.09 1.59
CA THR A 320 11.56 -7.28 0.99
C THR A 320 10.60 -6.16 1.41
N GLN A 321 9.98 -5.56 0.42
CA GLN A 321 8.91 -4.58 0.56
C GLN A 321 7.59 -5.22 0.13
N THR A 322 6.47 -4.72 0.66
CA THR A 322 5.15 -5.30 0.42
C THR A 322 4.06 -4.24 0.24
N ALA A 323 3.07 -4.55 -0.59
CA ALA A 323 1.83 -3.79 -0.71
C ALA A 323 0.67 -4.76 -1.01
N SER A 324 -0.55 -4.43 -0.62
CA SER A 324 -1.71 -5.30 -0.82
C SER A 324 -2.94 -4.52 -1.28
N ALA A 325 -3.83 -5.20 -2.01
CA ALA A 325 -5.15 -4.68 -2.36
C ALA A 325 -6.22 -5.76 -2.23
N SER A 326 -7.42 -5.35 -1.82
CA SER A 326 -8.56 -6.25 -1.66
C SER A 326 -9.69 -5.83 -2.59
N ALA A 327 -10.47 -6.82 -3.04
CA ALA A 327 -11.75 -6.60 -3.71
C ALA A 327 -12.83 -7.41 -2.99
N SER A 328 -14.01 -6.78 -2.81
CA SER A 328 -15.13 -7.38 -2.10
C SER A 328 -16.36 -7.45 -3.00
N ILE A 329 -17.13 -8.53 -2.86
CA ILE A 329 -18.43 -8.69 -3.53
C ILE A 329 -19.39 -9.43 -2.60
N ASP A 330 -20.64 -8.98 -2.57
CA ASP A 330 -21.69 -9.63 -1.80
C ASP A 330 -22.38 -10.71 -2.63
N VAL A 331 -22.51 -11.90 -2.06
CA VAL A 331 -23.28 -12.99 -2.65
C VAL A 331 -24.75 -12.66 -2.50
N ALA A 332 -25.43 -12.42 -3.61
CA ALA A 332 -26.85 -12.17 -3.63
C ALA A 332 -27.65 -13.44 -3.31
N GLY A 333 -28.82 -13.24 -2.74
CA GLY A 333 -29.79 -14.33 -2.58
C GLY A 333 -30.51 -14.64 -3.88
N THR A 334 -30.80 -15.93 -4.07
CA THR A 334 -31.86 -16.34 -5.00
C THR A 334 -33.20 -16.11 -4.30
N SER A 335 -33.88 -15.01 -4.60
CA SER A 335 -35.26 -14.84 -4.12
C SER A 335 -36.15 -15.85 -4.86
N PRO A 336 -36.97 -16.67 -4.18
CA PRO A 336 -37.83 -17.62 -4.87
C PRO A 336 -38.87 -16.91 -5.76
N PRO A 337 -39.41 -17.59 -6.78
CA PRO A 337 -40.54 -17.05 -7.54
C PRO A 337 -41.75 -16.93 -6.61
N ASN A 338 -42.60 -15.93 -6.84
CA ASN A 338 -43.82 -15.72 -6.07
C ASN A 338 -45.01 -15.62 -7.02
N LEU A 339 -45.73 -16.73 -7.19
CA LEU A 339 -46.88 -16.78 -8.10
C LEU A 339 -48.15 -16.35 -7.37
N VAL A 340 -48.81 -15.32 -7.89
CA VAL A 340 -50.14 -14.88 -7.46
C VAL A 340 -51.14 -15.26 -8.55
N LEU A 341 -52.24 -15.91 -8.15
CA LEU A 341 -53.33 -16.33 -9.03
C LEU A 341 -54.61 -15.58 -8.65
N THR A 342 -55.23 -14.95 -9.63
CA THR A 342 -56.59 -14.43 -9.50
C THR A 342 -57.53 -15.20 -10.44
N LYS A 343 -58.60 -15.75 -9.87
CA LYS A 343 -59.69 -16.40 -10.60
C LYS A 343 -60.83 -15.39 -10.76
N THR A 344 -61.28 -15.17 -11.98
CA THR A 344 -62.47 -14.38 -12.28
C THR A 344 -63.51 -15.24 -13.00
N GLY A 345 -64.78 -14.85 -12.88
CA GLY A 345 -65.90 -15.50 -13.52
C GLY A 345 -67.19 -14.75 -13.26
N PRO A 346 -68.29 -15.10 -13.96
CA PRO A 346 -69.59 -14.50 -13.71
C PRO A 346 -70.07 -14.81 -12.29
N ALA A 347 -70.67 -13.81 -11.61
CA ALA A 347 -71.21 -13.97 -10.26
C ALA A 347 -72.47 -14.87 -10.21
N THR A 348 -73.14 -15.01 -11.35
CA THR A 348 -74.33 -15.82 -11.56
C THR A 348 -74.24 -16.51 -12.92
N MET A 349 -74.75 -17.73 -13.03
CA MET A 349 -74.82 -18.47 -14.29
C MET A 349 -76.21 -19.10 -14.46
N ASP A 350 -76.71 -19.13 -15.68
CA ASP A 350 -77.94 -19.83 -16.02
C ASP A 350 -77.67 -21.32 -16.26
N PRO A 351 -78.54 -22.23 -15.77
CA PRO A 351 -78.40 -23.65 -16.04
C PRO A 351 -78.31 -23.96 -17.55
N GLY A 352 -77.30 -24.75 -17.93
CA GLY A 352 -77.07 -25.15 -19.33
C GLY A 352 -76.38 -24.10 -20.21
N GLN A 353 -76.08 -22.91 -19.68
CA GLN A 353 -75.29 -21.90 -20.39
C GLN A 353 -73.81 -21.96 -19.98
N LEU A 354 -72.92 -21.73 -20.94
CA LEU A 354 -71.48 -21.68 -20.69
C LEU A 354 -71.10 -20.41 -19.92
N GLY A 355 -70.28 -20.55 -18.89
CA GLY A 355 -69.67 -19.44 -18.16
C GLY A 355 -68.20 -19.29 -18.52
N GLN A 356 -67.74 -18.07 -18.76
CA GLN A 356 -66.33 -17.81 -19.00
C GLN A 356 -65.60 -17.50 -17.69
N PHE A 357 -64.52 -18.24 -17.42
CA PHE A 357 -63.65 -17.95 -16.29
C PHE A 357 -62.27 -17.50 -16.75
N GLY A 358 -61.71 -16.50 -16.08
CA GLY A 358 -60.34 -16.04 -16.27
C GLY A 358 -59.42 -16.58 -15.18
N LEU A 359 -58.22 -17.02 -15.59
CA LEU A 359 -57.10 -17.29 -14.69
C LEU A 359 -56.00 -16.29 -15.03
N ASN A 360 -55.73 -15.36 -14.13
CA ASN A 360 -54.61 -14.44 -14.28
C ASN A 360 -53.50 -14.87 -13.31
N VAL A 361 -52.39 -15.37 -13.85
CA VAL A 361 -51.20 -15.75 -13.07
C VAL A 361 -50.11 -14.72 -13.30
N GLN A 362 -49.60 -14.16 -12.21
CA GLN A 362 -48.44 -13.28 -12.23
C GLN A 362 -47.34 -13.84 -11.34
N ASN A 363 -46.11 -13.89 -11.89
CA ASN A 363 -44.92 -14.02 -11.06
C ASN A 363 -44.53 -12.63 -10.56
N THR A 364 -44.73 -12.41 -9.27
CA THR A 364 -44.38 -11.19 -8.54
C THR A 364 -43.03 -11.31 -7.81
N GLY A 365 -42.37 -12.46 -7.92
CA GLY A 365 -41.03 -12.69 -7.38
C GLY A 365 -39.93 -12.13 -8.28
N LEU A 366 -38.69 -12.16 -7.79
CA LEU A 366 -37.50 -11.66 -8.50
C LEU A 366 -36.77 -12.74 -9.32
N SER A 367 -37.26 -13.98 -9.32
CA SER A 367 -36.71 -15.10 -10.11
C SER A 367 -37.77 -15.77 -10.95
N ASP A 368 -37.32 -16.46 -12.00
CA ASP A 368 -38.18 -17.20 -12.92
C ASP A 368 -38.89 -18.38 -12.24
N ALA A 369 -40.19 -18.51 -12.51
CA ALA A 369 -40.98 -19.65 -12.06
C ALA A 369 -40.89 -20.80 -13.09
N TRP A 370 -39.90 -21.68 -12.92
CA TRP A 370 -39.74 -22.86 -13.77
C TRP A 370 -40.75 -23.97 -13.41
N ASN A 371 -41.26 -24.69 -14.41
CA ASN A 371 -42.17 -25.84 -14.25
C ASN A 371 -43.46 -25.54 -13.44
N ALA A 372 -43.99 -24.31 -13.54
CA ALA A 372 -45.22 -23.94 -12.88
C ALA A 372 -46.41 -24.76 -13.43
N THR A 373 -47.19 -25.36 -12.52
CA THR A 373 -48.43 -26.09 -12.87
C THR A 373 -49.63 -25.36 -12.26
N ILE A 374 -50.63 -25.04 -13.09
CA ILE A 374 -51.89 -24.42 -12.66
C ILE A 374 -52.96 -25.50 -12.66
N LEU A 375 -53.60 -25.74 -11.51
CA LEU A 375 -54.71 -26.68 -11.37
C LEU A 375 -55.98 -25.92 -11.00
N ASP A 376 -56.95 -25.91 -11.91
CA ASP A 376 -58.30 -25.39 -11.65
C ASP A 376 -59.24 -26.57 -11.37
N ARG A 377 -59.69 -26.69 -10.12
CA ARG A 377 -60.66 -27.71 -9.73
C ARG A 377 -62.05 -27.12 -9.79
N LEU A 378 -62.74 -27.45 -10.87
CA LEU A 378 -64.13 -27.05 -11.06
C LEU A 378 -65.03 -27.80 -10.07
N PRO A 379 -66.08 -27.17 -9.53
CA PRO A 379 -66.97 -27.86 -8.60
C PRO A 379 -67.68 -29.04 -9.27
N THR A 380 -67.84 -30.13 -8.54
CA THR A 380 -68.54 -31.35 -9.00
C THR A 380 -69.56 -31.73 -7.94
N GLY A 381 -70.77 -31.17 -8.00
CA GLY A 381 -71.82 -31.40 -7.01
C GLY A 381 -73.18 -30.83 -7.40
N ALA A 382 -74.23 -31.28 -6.72
CA ALA A 382 -75.63 -30.96 -7.04
C ALA A 382 -76.00 -29.46 -6.90
N SER A 383 -75.16 -28.66 -6.22
CA SER A 383 -75.34 -27.21 -6.05
C SER A 383 -74.65 -26.36 -7.13
N GLY A 384 -74.10 -26.99 -8.17
CA GLY A 384 -73.45 -26.33 -9.30
C GLY A 384 -72.17 -27.03 -9.68
N GLY A 385 -72.24 -27.97 -10.62
CA GLY A 385 -71.09 -28.50 -11.34
C GLY A 385 -71.25 -28.26 -12.84
N MET A 386 -70.14 -28.18 -13.57
CA MET A 386 -70.21 -28.22 -15.03
C MET A 386 -70.40 -29.67 -15.46
N CYS A 387 -71.45 -29.94 -16.24
CA CYS A 387 -71.79 -31.26 -16.75
C CYS A 387 -70.68 -31.88 -17.61
#